data_AF-A0A7W2F7H8-F1
#
_entry.id   AF-A0A7W2F7H8-F1
#
_cell.length_a   1.000
_cell.length_b   1.000
_cell.length_c   1.000
_cell.angle_alpha   90.00
_cell.angle_beta   90.00
_cell.angle_gamma   90.00
#
_symmetry.space_group_name_H-M   'P 1'
#
loop_
_entity.id
_entity.type
_entity.pdbx_description
1 polymer ?
#
loop_
_entity_poly.entity_id
_entity_poly.type
_entity_poly.pdbx_seq_one_letter_code
_entity_poly.pdbx_strand_id
1 'polypeptide(L)'
;MNNAVAMASPDATKANLENIDKNVEQVTKVWNAFMGSTLTAREAGIAKAFQEARARYLDGVVKPAMAAMRTNNLETLRAILVEKDAATYADVCKNIVDLTDLQLTVGKEEYNAAQDRYTTVRSVSLTAMMLGLALAALFGWTIVRGITRSLSMAMHTTDAVAAGDLTTKIVLEGKDETTRARPMCWPRPPRAWRSRAARWCRKWSTP
;
A
#
# COMPACT_ATOMS: atom_id res chain seq x y z
N MET A 1 -5.25 -6.80 46.88
CA MET A 1 -5.63 -5.47 47.45
C MET A 1 -4.76 -5.20 48.70
N ASN A 2 -4.30 -3.97 48.95
CA ASN A 2 -3.47 -3.70 50.14
C ASN A 2 -4.34 -3.63 51.42
N ASN A 3 -3.90 -4.28 52.50
CA ASN A 3 -4.56 -4.31 53.83
C ASN A 3 -4.94 -2.93 54.40
N ALA A 4 -4.32 -1.85 53.91
CA ALA A 4 -4.60 -0.47 54.31
C ALA A 4 -6.01 0.02 53.92
N VAL A 5 -6.63 -0.56 52.88
CA VAL A 5 -7.96 -0.14 52.40
C VAL A 5 -9.06 -0.37 53.44
N ALA A 6 -8.90 -1.38 54.30
CA ALA A 6 -9.88 -1.77 55.31
C ALA A 6 -9.71 -1.04 56.67
N MET A 7 -8.60 -0.30 56.86
CA MET A 7 -8.37 0.52 58.06
C MET A 7 -8.63 2.02 57.80
N ALA A 8 -9.22 2.35 56.65
CA ALA A 8 -9.50 3.71 56.27
C ALA A 8 -10.85 4.18 56.86
N SER A 9 -11.05 5.50 56.97
CA SER A 9 -12.33 6.08 57.43
C SER A 9 -13.52 5.56 56.60
N PRO A 10 -14.77 5.65 57.10
CA PRO A 10 -15.95 5.26 56.34
C PRO A 10 -16.02 5.90 54.95
N ASP A 11 -15.64 7.17 54.83
CA ASP A 11 -15.58 7.91 53.56
C ASP A 11 -14.54 7.33 52.59
N ALA A 12 -13.35 6.99 53.11
CA ALA A 12 -12.30 6.38 52.30
C ALA A 12 -12.68 4.96 51.84
N THR A 13 -13.35 4.18 52.69
CA THR A 13 -13.89 2.86 52.30
C THR A 13 -14.92 2.99 51.19
N LYS A 14 -15.84 3.95 51.29
CA LYS A 14 -16.83 4.24 50.25
C LYS A 14 -16.17 4.65 48.93
N ALA A 15 -15.22 5.59 48.96
CA ALA A 15 -14.49 6.03 47.77
C ALA A 15 -13.72 4.86 47.11
N ASN A 16 -13.11 3.99 47.91
CA ASN A 16 -12.41 2.82 47.40
C ASN A 16 -13.35 1.81 46.72
N LEU A 17 -14.53 1.56 47.32
CA LEU A 17 -15.55 0.70 46.70
C LEU A 17 -16.02 1.27 45.35
N GLU A 18 -16.30 2.57 45.28
CA GLU A 18 -16.69 3.23 44.02
C GLU A 18 -15.58 3.15 42.95
N ASN A 19 -14.32 3.31 43.36
CA ASN A 19 -13.17 3.17 42.46
C ASN A 19 -13.02 1.73 41.95
N ILE A 20 -13.25 0.72 42.80
CA ILE A 20 -13.23 -0.69 42.38
C ILE A 20 -14.34 -0.95 41.36
N ASP A 21 -15.57 -0.51 41.63
CA ASP A 21 -16.71 -0.67 40.72
C ASP A 21 -16.41 -0.03 39.35
N LYS A 22 -15.93 1.22 39.34
CA LYS A 22 -15.52 1.92 38.11
C LYS A 22 -14.41 1.19 37.35
N ASN A 23 -13.40 0.67 38.05
CA ASN A 23 -12.32 -0.08 37.42
C ASN A 23 -12.81 -1.39 36.80
N VAL A 24 -13.72 -2.11 37.47
CA VAL A 24 -14.33 -3.33 36.93
C VAL A 24 -15.09 -3.02 35.64
N GLU A 25 -15.86 -1.93 35.61
CA GLU A 25 -16.58 -1.47 34.42
C GLU A 25 -15.63 -1.08 33.28
N GLN A 26 -14.62 -0.24 33.57
CA GLN A 26 -13.65 0.22 32.56
C GLN A 26 -12.89 -0.94 31.94
N VAL A 27 -12.36 -1.86 32.76
CA VAL A 27 -11.65 -3.05 32.25
C VAL A 27 -12.59 -3.93 31.43
N THR A 28 -13.84 -4.11 31.86
CA THR A 28 -14.82 -4.89 31.08
C THR A 28 -15.11 -4.25 29.73
N LYS A 29 -15.25 -2.92 29.69
CA LYS A 29 -15.48 -2.17 28.44
C LYS A 29 -14.30 -2.33 27.48
N VAL A 30 -13.08 -2.11 27.96
CA VAL A 30 -11.86 -2.26 27.14
C VAL A 30 -11.69 -3.69 26.67
N TRP A 31 -11.94 -4.67 27.55
CA TRP A 31 -11.87 -6.08 27.20
C TRP A 31 -12.86 -6.48 26.12
N ASN A 32 -14.12 -6.03 26.21
CA ASN A 32 -15.14 -6.31 25.19
C ASN A 32 -14.78 -5.69 23.84
N ALA A 33 -14.22 -4.47 23.83
CA ALA A 33 -13.74 -3.85 22.60
C ALA A 33 -12.58 -4.64 21.99
N PHE A 34 -11.63 -5.11 22.81
CA PHE A 34 -10.54 -5.98 22.36
C PHE A 34 -11.04 -7.31 21.78
N MET A 35 -11.96 -7.99 22.46
CA MET A 35 -12.57 -9.25 21.99
C MET A 35 -13.43 -9.08 20.74
N GLY A 36 -13.93 -7.87 20.47
CA GLY A 36 -14.64 -7.53 19.23
C GLY A 36 -13.73 -7.19 18.05
N SER A 37 -12.40 -7.16 18.24
CA SER A 37 -11.45 -6.94 17.16
C SER A 37 -11.11 -8.23 16.41
N THR A 38 -10.33 -8.12 15.33
CA THR A 38 -9.82 -9.30 14.63
C THR A 38 -8.67 -9.92 15.42
N LEU A 39 -8.94 -11.09 16.01
CA LEU A 39 -7.95 -11.86 16.76
C LEU A 39 -7.46 -13.05 15.94
N THR A 40 -6.16 -13.32 15.99
CA THR A 40 -5.61 -14.60 15.52
C THR A 40 -6.06 -15.75 16.43
N ALA A 41 -5.96 -17.00 15.96
CA ALA A 41 -6.31 -18.17 16.77
C ALA A 41 -5.48 -18.25 18.08
N ARG A 42 -4.20 -17.84 18.02
CA ARG A 42 -3.30 -17.80 19.18
C ARG A 42 -3.73 -16.72 20.18
N GLU A 43 -4.00 -15.51 19.70
CA GLU A 43 -4.47 -14.40 20.55
C GLU A 43 -5.81 -14.74 21.20
N ALA A 44 -6.76 -15.30 20.44
CA ALA A 44 -8.06 -15.71 20.95
C ALA A 44 -7.95 -16.75 22.07
N GLY A 45 -6.98 -17.67 21.99
CA GLY A 45 -6.71 -18.64 23.04
C GLY A 45 -6.25 -18.00 24.35
N ILE A 46 -5.24 -17.13 24.30
CA ILE A 46 -4.72 -16.42 25.48
C ILE A 46 -5.78 -15.46 26.04
N ALA A 47 -6.51 -14.78 25.16
CA ALA A 47 -7.58 -13.88 25.54
C ALA A 47 -8.69 -14.62 26.29
N LYS A 48 -9.12 -15.78 25.80
CA LYS A 48 -10.10 -16.61 26.51
C LYS A 48 -9.59 -17.04 27.89
N ALA A 49 -8.34 -17.45 28.00
CA ALA A 49 -7.74 -17.83 29.29
C ALA A 49 -7.71 -16.64 30.27
N PHE A 50 -7.35 -15.43 29.82
CA PHE A 50 -7.45 -14.22 30.63
C PHE A 50 -8.88 -13.94 31.08
N GLN A 51 -9.86 -14.05 30.16
CA GLN A 51 -11.26 -13.79 30.47
C GLN A 51 -11.80 -14.73 31.56
N GLU A 52 -11.47 -16.02 31.47
CA GLU A 52 -11.84 -17.02 32.47
C GLU A 52 -11.14 -16.77 33.81
N ALA A 53 -9.84 -16.47 33.81
CA ALA A 53 -9.09 -16.14 35.02
C ALA A 53 -9.65 -14.87 35.69
N ARG A 54 -9.95 -13.83 34.91
CA ARG A 54 -10.55 -12.59 35.41
C ARG A 54 -11.93 -12.82 36.00
N ALA A 55 -12.76 -13.64 35.35
CA ALA A 55 -14.08 -13.99 35.88
C ALA A 55 -13.96 -14.67 37.26
N ARG A 56 -13.08 -15.67 37.38
CA ARG A 56 -12.80 -16.33 38.66
C ARG A 56 -12.31 -15.35 39.73
N TYR A 57 -11.43 -14.42 39.37
CA TYR A 57 -10.92 -13.40 40.29
C TYR A 57 -12.02 -12.43 40.75
N LEU A 58 -12.88 -11.97 39.84
CA LEU A 58 -13.98 -11.07 40.18
C LEU A 58 -15.00 -11.75 41.09
N ASP A 59 -15.40 -12.97 40.76
CA ASP A 59 -16.44 -13.70 41.48
C ASP A 59 -15.93 -14.29 42.81
N GLY A 60 -14.68 -14.75 42.83
CA GLY A 60 -14.07 -15.42 43.98
C GLY A 60 -13.42 -14.48 45.00
N VAL A 61 -12.97 -13.29 44.57
CA VAL A 61 -12.18 -12.38 45.41
C VAL A 61 -12.82 -10.99 45.49
N VAL A 62 -12.99 -10.31 44.35
CA VAL A 62 -13.37 -8.88 44.34
C VAL A 62 -14.77 -8.65 44.88
N LYS A 63 -15.79 -9.35 44.35
CA LYS A 63 -17.18 -9.19 44.81
C LYS A 63 -17.37 -9.57 46.29
N PRO A 64 -16.85 -10.71 46.77
CA PRO A 64 -16.91 -11.06 48.19
C PRO A 64 -16.17 -10.06 49.09
N ALA A 65 -14.98 -9.59 48.68
CA ALA A 65 -14.22 -8.59 49.43
C ALA A 65 -14.97 -7.26 49.54
N MET A 66 -15.60 -6.80 48.45
CA MET A 66 -16.48 -5.62 48.47
C MET A 66 -17.69 -5.78 49.38
N ALA A 67 -18.33 -6.95 49.39
CA ALA A 67 -19.43 -7.23 50.32
C ALA A 67 -18.97 -7.18 51.79
N ALA A 68 -17.80 -7.78 52.10
CA ALA A 68 -17.21 -7.74 53.43
C ALA A 68 -16.82 -6.32 53.87
N MET A 69 -16.28 -5.50 52.96
CA MET A 69 -15.99 -4.09 53.23
C MET A 69 -17.24 -3.26 53.52
N ARG A 70 -18.36 -3.53 52.82
CA ARG A 70 -19.64 -2.83 53.05
C ARG A 70 -20.26 -3.14 54.42
N THR A 71 -20.05 -4.34 54.94
CA THR A 71 -20.56 -4.78 56.26
C THR A 71 -19.53 -4.64 57.38
N ASN A 72 -18.36 -4.05 57.09
CA ASN A 72 -17.23 -3.93 58.01
C ASN A 72 -16.76 -5.29 58.61
N ASN A 73 -16.93 -6.38 57.86
CA ASN A 73 -16.52 -7.71 58.28
C ASN A 73 -15.05 -7.97 57.92
N LEU A 74 -14.16 -7.45 58.77
CA LEU A 74 -12.71 -7.50 58.56
C LEU A 74 -12.12 -8.92 58.62
N GLU A 75 -12.74 -9.82 59.37
CA GLU A 75 -12.31 -11.22 59.45
C GLU A 75 -12.51 -11.93 58.12
N THR A 76 -13.71 -11.82 57.54
CA THR A 76 -14.03 -12.40 56.23
C THR A 76 -13.16 -11.79 55.13
N LEU A 77 -12.94 -10.47 55.19
CA LEU A 77 -12.07 -9.78 54.22
C LEU A 77 -10.63 -10.31 54.26
N ARG A 78 -10.06 -10.53 55.45
CA ARG A 78 -8.71 -11.08 55.59
C ARG A 78 -8.63 -12.51 55.08
N ALA A 79 -9.60 -13.36 55.39
CA ALA A 79 -9.64 -14.73 54.90
C ALA A 79 -9.64 -14.77 53.36
N ILE A 80 -10.49 -13.96 52.72
CA ILE A 80 -10.53 -13.84 51.25
C ILE A 80 -9.17 -13.41 50.68
N LEU A 81 -8.55 -12.39 51.27
CA LEU A 81 -7.28 -11.84 50.77
C LEU A 81 -6.10 -12.79 50.97
N VAL A 82 -6.06 -13.55 52.05
CA VAL A 82 -4.95 -14.49 52.32
C VAL A 82 -5.12 -15.79 51.53
N GLU A 83 -6.33 -16.33 51.45
CA GLU A 83 -6.56 -17.67 50.88
C GLU A 83 -6.75 -17.65 49.36
N LYS A 84 -7.38 -16.60 48.81
CA LYS A 84 -7.85 -16.61 47.42
C LYS A 84 -7.17 -15.59 46.51
N ASP A 85 -6.71 -14.45 47.05
CA ASP A 85 -6.12 -13.36 46.26
C ASP A 85 -4.86 -13.84 45.52
N ALA A 86 -3.88 -14.36 46.25
CA ALA A 86 -2.58 -14.74 45.68
C ALA A 86 -2.69 -15.81 44.57
N ALA A 87 -3.50 -16.85 44.79
CA ALA A 87 -3.67 -17.93 43.82
C ALA A 87 -4.41 -17.48 42.56
N THR A 88 -5.49 -16.71 42.72
CA THR A 88 -6.35 -16.33 41.59
C THR A 88 -5.79 -15.14 40.81
N TYR A 89 -5.07 -14.24 41.49
CA TYR A 89 -4.44 -13.09 40.86
C TYR A 89 -3.23 -13.47 39.98
N ALA A 90 -2.48 -14.49 40.37
CA ALA A 90 -1.33 -14.98 39.59
C ALA A 90 -1.73 -15.39 38.17
N ASP A 91 -2.85 -16.10 38.01
CA ASP A 91 -3.39 -16.49 36.70
C ASP A 91 -3.76 -15.27 35.84
N VAL A 92 -4.38 -14.25 36.45
CA VAL A 92 -4.77 -13.02 35.75
C VAL A 92 -3.52 -12.28 35.25
N CYS A 93 -2.51 -12.13 36.12
CA CYS A 93 -1.23 -11.51 35.78
C CYS A 93 -0.49 -12.28 34.68
N LYS A 94 -0.41 -13.61 34.80
CA LYS A 94 0.23 -14.44 33.79
C LYS A 94 -0.40 -14.23 32.42
N ASN A 95 -1.72 -14.36 32.32
CA ASN A 95 -2.40 -14.30 31.03
C ASN A 95 -2.33 -12.91 30.38
N ILE A 96 -2.37 -11.82 31.16
CA ILE A 96 -2.24 -10.47 30.58
C ILE A 96 -0.81 -10.17 30.13
N VAL A 97 0.20 -10.70 30.83
CA VAL A 97 1.61 -10.61 30.41
C VAL A 97 1.82 -11.41 29.13
N ASP A 98 1.36 -12.67 29.09
CA ASP A 98 1.47 -13.53 27.90
C ASP A 98 0.78 -12.88 26.68
N LEU A 99 -0.35 -12.19 26.89
CA LEU A 99 -1.04 -11.46 25.83
C LEU A 99 -0.25 -10.22 25.38
N THR A 100 0.34 -9.48 26.31
CA THR A 100 1.15 -8.29 26.02
C THR A 100 2.40 -8.67 25.23
N ASP A 101 3.10 -9.74 25.63
CA ASP A 101 4.29 -10.24 24.95
C ASP A 101 3.97 -10.70 23.52
N LEU A 102 2.81 -11.33 23.33
CA LEU A 102 2.33 -11.71 21.99
C LEU A 102 2.08 -10.47 21.13
N GLN A 103 1.39 -9.46 21.66
CA GLN A 103 1.14 -8.21 20.92
C GLN A 103 2.43 -7.48 20.55
N LEU A 104 3.43 -7.47 21.44
CA LEU A 104 4.75 -6.91 21.13
C LEU A 104 5.46 -7.68 20.02
N THR A 105 5.36 -9.01 20.04
CA THR A 105 5.95 -9.88 19.02
C THR A 105 5.30 -9.64 17.65
N VAL A 106 3.97 -9.71 17.59
CA VAL A 106 3.19 -9.47 16.35
C VAL A 106 3.42 -8.05 15.84
N GLY A 107 3.40 -7.05 16.73
CA GLY A 107 3.67 -5.66 16.35
C GLY A 107 5.06 -5.46 15.73
N LYS A 108 6.07 -6.17 16.23
CA LYS A 108 7.42 -6.16 15.65
C LYS A 108 7.47 -6.82 14.28
N GLU A 109 6.76 -7.94 14.10
CA GLU A 109 6.66 -8.64 12.81
C GLU A 109 6.00 -7.75 11.75
N GLU A 110 4.87 -7.12 12.07
CA GLU A 110 4.16 -6.19 11.19
C GLU A 110 5.02 -4.95 10.84
N TYR A 111 5.77 -4.42 11.81
CA TYR A 111 6.71 -3.33 11.56
C TYR A 111 7.79 -3.73 10.56
N ASN A 112 8.41 -4.91 10.74
CA ASN A 112 9.44 -5.41 9.83
C ASN A 112 8.87 -5.65 8.43
N ALA A 113 7.69 -6.25 8.32
CA ALA A 113 7.01 -6.48 7.05
C ALA A 113 6.70 -5.15 6.32
N ALA A 114 6.27 -4.11 7.05
CA ALA A 114 6.06 -2.79 6.50
C ALA A 114 7.37 -2.15 6.00
N GLN A 115 8.47 -2.32 6.73
CA GLN A 115 9.79 -1.84 6.33
C GLN A 115 10.30 -2.54 5.06
N ASP A 116 10.13 -3.86 4.96
CA ASP A 116 10.49 -4.63 3.77
C ASP A 116 9.65 -4.23 2.55
N ARG A 117 8.36 -4.00 2.75
CA ARG A 117 7.47 -3.49 1.70
C ARG A 117 7.88 -2.09 1.25
N TYR A 118 8.21 -1.21 2.19
CA TYR A 118 8.68 0.15 1.89
C TYR A 118 9.97 0.12 1.07
N THR A 119 10.96 -0.67 1.47
CA THR A 119 12.24 -0.79 0.73
C THR A 119 12.02 -1.35 -0.68
N THR A 120 11.15 -2.35 -0.83
CA THR A 120 10.79 -2.93 -2.12
C THR A 120 10.08 -1.93 -3.03
N VAL A 121 9.06 -1.22 -2.54
CA VAL A 121 8.33 -0.23 -3.34
C VAL A 121 9.28 0.91 -3.73
N ARG A 122 10.14 1.35 -2.82
CA ARG A 122 11.14 2.39 -3.09
C ARG A 122 12.13 1.96 -4.16
N SER A 123 12.69 0.76 -4.09
CA SER A 123 13.65 0.26 -5.08
C SER A 123 13.00 0.14 -6.45
N VAL A 124 11.81 -0.46 -6.54
CA VAL A 124 11.04 -0.57 -7.79
C VAL A 124 10.75 0.79 -8.39
N SER A 125 10.33 1.76 -7.56
CA SER A 125 10.02 3.13 -8.02
C SER A 125 11.26 3.82 -8.58
N LEU A 126 12.40 3.73 -7.89
CA LEU A 126 13.67 4.29 -8.36
C LEU A 126 14.13 3.64 -9.66
N THR A 127 14.06 2.31 -9.77
CA THR A 127 14.41 1.58 -11.00
C THR A 127 13.50 1.98 -12.16
N ALA A 128 12.19 2.09 -11.93
CA ALA A 128 11.24 2.53 -12.95
C ALA A 128 11.52 3.95 -13.43
N MET A 129 11.83 4.88 -12.52
CA MET A 129 12.24 6.26 -12.87
C MET A 129 13.50 6.28 -13.72
N MET A 130 14.54 5.55 -13.32
CA MET A 130 15.80 5.49 -14.06
C MET A 130 15.62 4.86 -15.45
N LEU A 131 14.83 3.81 -15.56
CA LEU A 131 14.48 3.19 -16.85
C LEU A 131 13.69 4.17 -17.74
N GLY A 132 12.73 4.89 -17.17
CA GLY A 132 11.96 5.91 -17.89
C GLY A 132 12.85 7.04 -18.44
N LEU A 133 13.78 7.54 -17.61
CA LEU A 133 14.76 8.54 -18.04
C LEU A 133 15.71 8.01 -19.11
N ALA A 134 16.20 6.77 -18.97
CA ALA A 134 17.09 6.14 -19.95
C ALA A 134 16.39 5.95 -21.31
N LEU A 135 15.14 5.50 -21.30
CA LEU A 135 14.33 5.36 -22.53
C LEU A 135 14.05 6.71 -23.17
N ALA A 136 13.69 7.74 -22.39
CA ALA A 136 13.49 9.09 -22.89
C ALA A 136 14.76 9.66 -23.54
N ALA A 137 15.93 9.46 -22.91
CA ALA A 137 17.22 9.87 -23.45
C ALA A 137 17.57 9.10 -24.74
N LEU A 138 17.35 7.77 -24.77
CA LEU A 138 17.58 6.94 -25.94
C LEU A 138 16.71 7.39 -27.12
N PHE A 139 15.41 7.56 -26.92
CA PHE A 139 14.51 8.01 -27.98
C PHE A 139 14.85 9.43 -28.43
N GLY A 140 15.11 10.35 -27.50
CA GLY A 140 15.57 11.70 -27.81
C GLY A 140 16.82 11.70 -28.68
N TRP A 141 17.83 10.89 -28.32
CA TRP A 141 19.06 10.74 -29.10
C TRP A 141 18.79 10.20 -30.51
N THR A 142 17.97 9.15 -30.64
CA THR A 142 17.66 8.56 -31.95
C THR A 142 16.92 9.54 -32.88
N ILE A 143 15.96 10.29 -32.34
CA ILE A 143 15.18 11.28 -33.10
C ILE A 143 16.09 12.43 -33.56
N VAL A 144 16.88 13.01 -32.65
CA VAL A 144 17.80 14.11 -32.98
C VAL A 144 18.78 13.68 -34.07
N ARG A 145 19.41 12.49 -33.92
CA ARG A 145 20.35 11.97 -34.92
C ARG A 145 19.69 11.71 -36.28
N GLY A 146 18.45 11.24 -36.30
CA GLY A 146 17.67 11.05 -37.52
C GLY A 146 17.45 12.36 -38.27
N ILE A 147 16.96 13.39 -37.57
CA ILE A 147 16.67 14.71 -38.14
C ILE A 147 17.95 15.38 -38.66
N THR A 148 19.03 15.39 -37.86
CA THR A 148 20.29 16.01 -38.27
C THR A 148 20.87 15.35 -39.52
N ARG A 149 20.77 14.01 -39.64
CA ARG A 149 21.22 13.30 -40.85
C ARG A 149 20.37 13.63 -42.07
N SER A 150 19.04 13.64 -41.95
CA SER A 150 18.16 13.96 -43.08
C SER A 150 18.36 15.40 -43.57
N LEU A 151 18.56 16.34 -42.64
CA LEU A 151 18.81 17.73 -42.99
C LEU A 151 20.15 17.92 -43.71
N SER A 152 21.22 17.26 -43.24
CA SER A 152 22.53 17.28 -43.89
C SER A 152 22.48 16.73 -45.32
N MET A 153 21.75 15.64 -45.56
CA MET A 153 21.58 15.09 -46.91
C MET A 153 20.81 16.02 -47.84
N ALA A 154 19.75 16.66 -47.34
CA ALA A 154 19.01 17.64 -48.13
C ALA A 154 19.92 18.82 -48.54
N MET A 155 20.71 19.36 -47.60
CA MET A 155 21.66 20.45 -47.87
C MET A 155 22.69 20.05 -48.94
N HIS A 156 23.32 18.87 -48.81
CA HIS A 156 24.28 18.39 -49.81
C HIS A 156 23.67 18.23 -51.21
N THR A 157 22.42 17.77 -51.32
CA THR A 157 21.74 17.69 -52.63
C THR A 157 21.42 19.06 -53.21
N THR A 158 21.03 20.03 -52.38
CA THR A 158 20.79 21.40 -52.83
C THR A 158 22.08 22.08 -53.31
N ASP A 159 23.19 21.87 -52.60
CA ASP A 159 24.51 22.40 -52.99
C ASP A 159 25.00 21.79 -54.30
N ALA A 160 24.82 20.48 -54.51
CA ALA A 160 25.18 19.80 -55.77
C ALA A 160 24.35 20.31 -56.97
N VAL A 161 23.05 20.54 -56.76
CA VAL A 161 22.17 21.12 -57.78
C VAL A 161 22.54 22.58 -58.07
N ALA A 162 22.86 23.37 -57.04
CA ALA A 162 23.31 24.76 -57.18
C ALA A 162 24.67 24.87 -57.90
N ALA A 163 25.54 23.88 -57.74
CA ALA A 163 26.81 23.76 -58.45
C ALA A 163 26.66 23.29 -59.92
N GLY A 164 25.44 22.99 -60.38
CA GLY A 164 25.15 22.61 -61.76
C GLY A 164 25.39 21.14 -62.09
N ASP A 165 25.62 20.28 -61.11
CA ASP A 165 25.82 18.83 -61.31
C ASP A 165 24.50 18.06 -61.21
N LEU A 166 23.84 17.89 -62.38
CA LEU A 166 22.61 17.11 -62.54
C LEU A 166 22.87 15.59 -62.69
N THR A 167 24.13 15.14 -62.63
CA THR A 167 24.50 13.72 -62.75
C THR A 167 24.52 12.98 -61.40
N THR A 168 24.28 13.70 -60.30
CA THR A 168 24.28 13.14 -58.95
C THR A 168 23.16 12.10 -58.78
N LYS A 169 23.52 10.81 -58.71
CA LYS A 169 22.59 9.74 -58.31
C LYS A 169 22.20 9.98 -56.86
N ILE A 170 20.91 10.22 -56.62
CA ILE A 170 20.35 10.25 -55.27
C ILE A 170 20.43 8.81 -54.71
N VAL A 171 21.52 8.50 -54.00
CA VAL A 171 21.66 7.24 -53.27
C VAL A 171 20.87 7.40 -51.98
N LEU A 172 19.64 6.90 -52.05
CA LEU A 172 18.71 6.83 -50.96
C LEU A 172 19.13 5.72 -49.98
N GLU A 173 20.12 5.99 -49.12
CA GLU A 173 20.44 5.11 -47.98
C GLU A 173 19.64 5.54 -46.74
N GLY A 174 18.36 5.16 -46.72
CA GLY A 174 17.46 5.37 -45.60
C GLY A 174 16.45 4.24 -45.48
N LYS A 175 16.22 3.73 -44.26
CA LYS A 175 15.18 2.74 -43.94
C LYS A 175 13.83 3.41 -43.57
N ASP A 176 13.67 4.69 -43.89
CA ASP A 176 12.56 5.51 -43.41
C ASP A 176 11.54 5.79 -44.53
N GLU A 177 10.28 6.01 -44.16
CA GLU A 177 9.15 6.08 -45.10
C GLU A 177 9.25 7.23 -46.12
N THR A 178 9.99 8.30 -45.82
CA THR A 178 10.24 9.42 -46.75
C THR A 178 11.11 9.04 -47.94
N THR A 179 11.83 7.93 -47.85
CA THR A 179 12.70 7.41 -48.91
C THR A 179 11.90 6.62 -49.97
N ARG A 180 10.66 6.23 -49.67
CA ARG A 180 9.83 5.41 -50.56
C ARG A 180 9.01 6.26 -51.53
N ALA A 181 9.63 7.24 -52.19
CA ALA A 181 9.04 7.89 -53.35
C ALA A 181 9.14 6.94 -54.56
N ARG A 182 8.26 5.95 -54.58
CA ARG A 182 8.08 5.05 -55.72
C ARG A 182 7.64 5.92 -56.90
N PRO A 183 8.30 5.88 -58.08
CA PRO A 183 7.83 6.65 -59.24
C PRO A 183 6.38 6.27 -59.50
N MET A 184 5.48 7.24 -59.38
CA MET A 184 4.06 7.04 -59.59
C MET A 184 3.86 6.82 -61.09
N CYS A 185 3.97 5.57 -61.54
CA CYS A 185 3.52 5.18 -62.87
C CYS A 185 2.01 5.39 -62.92
N TRP A 186 1.59 6.50 -63.54
CA TRP A 186 0.19 6.76 -63.82
C TRP A 186 -0.39 5.60 -64.65
N PRO A 187 -1.51 4.96 -64.25
CA PRO A 187 -2.08 3.86 -65.01
C PRO A 187 -2.46 4.36 -66.41
N ARG A 188 -2.03 3.60 -67.44
CA ARG A 188 -2.41 3.88 -68.83
C ARG A 188 -3.95 3.92 -68.92
N PRO A 189 -4.56 4.97 -69.48
CA PRO A 189 -6.01 5.08 -69.52
C PRO A 189 -6.63 3.91 -70.34
N PRO A 190 -7.83 3.43 -69.95
CA PRO A 190 -8.52 2.34 -70.63
C PRO A 190 -8.72 2.66 -72.12
N ARG A 191 -8.70 1.64 -72.98
CA ARG A 191 -8.78 1.81 -74.46
C ARG A 191 -10.01 2.63 -74.90
N ALA A 192 -11.09 2.61 -74.14
CA ALA A 192 -12.31 3.39 -74.38
C ALA A 192 -12.09 4.93 -74.35
N TRP A 193 -11.09 5.41 -73.62
CA TRP A 193 -10.77 6.84 -73.52
C TRP A 193 -9.84 7.34 -74.62
N ARG A 194 -9.04 6.45 -75.25
CA ARG A 194 -8.13 6.82 -76.35
C ARG A 194 -8.88 7.29 -77.59
N SER A 195 -10.01 6.65 -77.91
CA SER A 195 -10.81 7.01 -79.07
C SER A 195 -11.68 8.25 -78.85
N ARG A 196 -12.04 8.57 -77.60
CA ARG A 196 -12.74 9.82 -77.26
C ARG A 196 -11.77 11.01 -77.27
N ALA A 197 -10.57 10.86 -76.70
CA ALA A 197 -9.54 11.91 -76.75
C ALA A 197 -9.09 12.23 -78.18
N ALA A 198 -8.87 11.21 -79.03
CA ALA A 198 -8.52 11.41 -80.43
C ALA A 198 -9.64 12.08 -81.26
N ARG A 199 -10.91 11.85 -80.90
CA ARG A 199 -12.06 12.56 -81.51
C ARG A 199 -12.17 14.00 -81.03
N TRP A 200 -11.92 14.24 -79.74
CA TRP A 200 -11.92 15.59 -79.17
C TRP A 200 -10.82 16.45 -79.79
N CYS A 201 -9.61 15.93 -79.95
CA CYS A 201 -8.52 16.66 -80.63
C CYS A 201 -8.88 17.00 -82.09
N ARG A 202 -9.48 16.06 -82.85
CA ARG A 202 -9.90 16.33 -84.23
C ARG A 202 -10.96 17.42 -84.35
N LYS A 203 -11.90 17.49 -83.40
CA LYS A 203 -12.98 18.48 -83.38
C LYS A 203 -12.49 19.93 -83.17
N TRP A 204 -11.29 20.12 -82.61
CA TRP A 204 -10.70 21.43 -82.32
C TRP A 204 -9.47 21.76 -83.18
N SER A 205 -9.15 20.92 -84.18
CA SER A 205 -7.95 21.07 -85.03
C SER A 205 -8.25 21.36 -86.50
N THR A 206 -9.50 21.61 -86.86
CA THR A 206 -9.88 22.15 -88.17
C THR A 206 -10.30 23.61 -87.98
N PRO A 207 -9.72 24.56 -88.73
CA PRO A 207 -9.92 26.00 -88.55
C PRO A 207 -11.38 26.44 -88.78
#